data_AF-A0A260S1S0-F1
#
_entry.id   AF-A0A260S1S0-F1
#
_cell.length_a   1.000
_cell.length_b   1.000
_cell.length_c   1.000
_cell.angle_alpha   90.00
_cell.angle_beta   90.00
_cell.angle_gamma   90.00
#
_symmetry.space_group_name_H-M   'P 1'
#
loop_
_entity.id
_entity.type
_entity.pdbx_description
1 polymer ?
#
loop_
_entity_poly.entity_id
_entity_poly.type
_entity_poly.pdbx_seq_one_letter_code
_entity_poly.pdbx_strand_id
1 'polypeptide(L)'
;MTERKKPGVTFESWVDKQIREAQDNGAFEGLEGTGKPIPVGDPGDELWWVRGYLKRENLPADALLPTALQLRKEIERLPSTLIGIRREDSARDVLDELNARIVDWIRFPTPPVVPLAPVDVETWMESWRTNRAEVDRLEREHRSQSAEPPTAGLDTAGASWWTRVRRTFTRRR
;
A
#
# COMPACT_ATOMS: atom_id res chain seq x y z
N MET A 1 -39.57 -46.88 6.49
CA MET A 1 -39.77 -45.77 5.52
C MET A 1 -38.41 -45.17 5.24
N THR A 2 -37.91 -45.24 4.01
CA THR A 2 -36.63 -44.64 3.62
C THR A 2 -36.89 -43.27 3.01
N GLU A 3 -36.60 -42.21 3.75
CA GLU A 3 -36.72 -40.84 3.27
C GLU A 3 -35.66 -40.58 2.20
N ARG A 4 -36.10 -40.33 0.96
CA ARG A 4 -35.21 -40.03 -0.17
C ARG A 4 -35.11 -38.51 -0.32
N LYS A 5 -33.88 -38.04 -0.54
CA LYS A 5 -33.58 -36.63 -0.84
C LYS A 5 -34.50 -36.09 -1.94
N LYS A 6 -35.18 -34.97 -1.67
CA LYS A 6 -36.06 -34.28 -2.64
C LYS A 6 -35.25 -33.79 -3.86
N PRO A 7 -35.76 -33.94 -5.09
CA PRO A 7 -35.13 -33.37 -6.29
C PRO A 7 -34.94 -31.86 -6.14
N GLY A 8 -33.80 -31.32 -6.56
CA GLY A 8 -33.49 -29.88 -6.48
C GLY A 8 -32.77 -29.43 -5.20
N VAL A 9 -32.68 -30.28 -4.17
CA VAL A 9 -31.83 -30.01 -3.00
C VAL A 9 -30.40 -30.38 -3.37
N THR A 10 -29.46 -29.44 -3.38
CA THR A 10 -28.04 -29.71 -3.60
C THR A 10 -27.40 -30.25 -2.31
N PHE A 11 -26.17 -30.77 -2.39
CA PHE A 11 -25.37 -30.96 -1.18
C PHE A 11 -24.81 -29.61 -0.75
N GLU A 12 -24.48 -29.50 0.53
CA GLU A 12 -23.80 -28.31 1.04
C GLU A 12 -22.51 -28.04 0.26
N SER A 13 -22.29 -26.77 -0.11
CA SER A 13 -21.02 -26.38 -0.73
C SER A 13 -19.90 -26.33 0.31
N TRP A 14 -18.66 -26.46 -0.13
CA TRP A 14 -17.51 -26.29 0.77
C TRP A 14 -17.52 -24.92 1.47
N VAL A 15 -18.00 -23.87 0.80
CA VAL A 15 -18.12 -22.52 1.38
C VAL A 15 -19.19 -22.47 2.47
N ASP A 16 -20.37 -23.04 2.23
CA ASP A 16 -21.45 -23.11 3.22
C ASP A 16 -20.99 -23.85 4.48
N LYS A 17 -20.22 -24.95 4.29
CA LYS A 17 -19.67 -25.74 5.39
C LYS A 17 -18.72 -24.90 6.25
N GLN A 18 -17.84 -24.13 5.62
CA GLN A 18 -16.91 -23.23 6.34
C GLN A 18 -17.67 -22.13 7.11
N ILE A 19 -18.75 -21.59 6.54
CA ILE A 19 -19.58 -20.59 7.23
C ILE A 19 -20.26 -21.20 8.45
N ARG A 20 -20.84 -22.40 8.33
CA ARG A 20 -21.49 -23.07 9.46
C ARG A 20 -20.48 -23.39 10.57
N GLU A 21 -19.34 -23.98 10.22
CA GLU A 21 -18.30 -24.28 11.19
C GLU A 21 -17.79 -23.01 11.89
N ALA A 22 -17.68 -21.88 11.17
CA ALA A 22 -17.33 -20.60 11.79
C ALA A 22 -18.42 -20.08 12.74
N GLN A 23 -19.70 -20.23 12.39
CA GLN A 23 -20.83 -19.88 13.27
C GLN A 23 -20.87 -20.75 14.52
N ASP A 24 -20.75 -22.07 14.38
CA ASP A 24 -20.78 -23.03 15.49
C ASP A 24 -19.64 -22.79 16.48
N ASN A 25 -18.48 -22.34 15.98
CA ASN A 25 -17.33 -21.97 16.80
C ASN A 25 -17.42 -20.55 17.39
N GLY A 26 -18.51 -19.83 17.16
CA GLY A 26 -18.73 -18.48 17.70
C GLY A 26 -17.85 -17.40 17.06
N ALA A 27 -17.33 -17.61 15.85
CA ALA A 27 -16.46 -16.64 15.17
C ALA A 27 -17.16 -15.30 14.86
N PHE A 28 -18.49 -15.26 14.93
CA PHE A 28 -19.32 -14.07 14.75
C PHE A 28 -19.89 -13.51 16.06
N GLU A 29 -19.51 -14.08 17.22
CA GLU A 29 -19.91 -13.57 18.53
C GLU A 29 -19.03 -12.39 18.95
N GLY A 30 -19.62 -11.40 19.64
CA GLY A 30 -18.86 -10.26 20.19
C GLY A 30 -18.27 -9.30 19.14
N LEU A 31 -18.75 -9.33 17.90
CA LEU A 31 -18.31 -8.40 16.86
C LEU A 31 -18.52 -6.94 17.27
N GLU A 32 -17.62 -6.09 16.80
CA GLU A 32 -17.74 -4.65 16.98
C GLU A 32 -18.99 -4.15 16.25
N GLY A 33 -20.01 -3.74 17.02
CA GLY A 33 -21.29 -3.29 16.47
C GLY A 33 -22.47 -4.20 16.80
N THR A 34 -22.25 -5.39 17.35
CA THR A 34 -23.33 -6.30 17.76
C THR A 34 -24.28 -5.62 18.75
N GLY A 35 -25.57 -5.61 18.42
CA GLY A 35 -26.62 -4.99 19.22
C GLY A 35 -26.62 -3.45 19.25
N LYS A 36 -25.68 -2.80 18.56
CA LYS A 36 -25.64 -1.34 18.43
C LYS A 36 -26.48 -0.91 17.21
N PRO A 37 -27.12 0.27 17.24
CA PRO A 37 -27.78 0.81 16.06
C PRO A 37 -26.76 1.03 14.93
N ILE A 38 -27.18 0.80 13.69
CA ILE A 38 -26.34 1.12 12.52
C ILE A 38 -26.10 2.63 12.53
N PRO A 39 -24.84 3.09 12.46
CA PRO A 39 -24.55 4.52 12.42
C PRO A 39 -25.28 5.11 11.21
N VAL A 40 -26.09 6.13 11.43
CA VAL A 40 -26.79 6.82 10.35
C VAL A 40 -25.78 7.80 9.77
N GLY A 41 -25.33 7.57 8.53
CA GLY A 41 -24.53 8.51 7.78
C GLY A 41 -25.31 9.78 7.43
N ASP A 42 -24.69 10.66 6.64
CA ASP A 42 -25.39 11.81 6.06
C ASP A 42 -26.55 11.31 5.18
N PRO A 43 -27.81 11.72 5.44
CA PRO A 43 -28.98 11.27 4.68
C PRO A 43 -28.90 11.53 3.17
N GLY A 44 -28.06 12.47 2.73
CA GLY A 44 -27.85 12.77 1.31
C GLY A 44 -26.72 11.97 0.64
N ASP A 45 -26.02 11.12 1.38
CA ASP A 45 -24.81 10.44 0.93
C ASP A 45 -24.98 8.93 0.88
N GLU A 46 -25.29 8.36 -0.28
CA GLU A 46 -25.38 6.90 -0.46
C GLU A 46 -24.04 6.18 -0.19
N LEU A 47 -22.91 6.88 -0.32
CA LEU A 47 -21.56 6.33 -0.18
C LEU A 47 -20.96 6.56 1.23
N TRP A 48 -21.76 6.97 2.21
CA TRP A 48 -21.28 7.32 3.56
C TRP A 48 -20.49 6.18 4.21
N TRP A 49 -20.97 4.95 4.05
CA TRP A 49 -20.35 3.76 4.61
C TRP A 49 -19.06 3.38 3.86
N VAL A 50 -19.01 3.62 2.55
CA VAL A 50 -17.81 3.41 1.72
C VAL A 50 -16.71 4.37 2.15
N ARG A 51 -17.04 5.66 2.30
CA ARG A 51 -16.10 6.68 2.79
C ARG A 51 -15.64 6.38 4.22
N GLY A 52 -16.56 5.93 5.07
CA GLY A 52 -16.25 5.46 6.42
C GLY A 52 -15.28 4.28 6.42
N TYR A 53 -15.50 3.30 5.53
CA TYR A 53 -14.62 2.15 5.35
C TYR A 53 -13.23 2.57 4.87
N LEU A 54 -13.14 3.38 3.82
CA LEU A 54 -11.85 3.86 3.31
C LEU A 54 -11.05 4.61 4.38
N LYS A 55 -11.71 5.44 5.19
CA LYS A 55 -11.08 6.14 6.31
C LYS A 55 -10.57 5.19 7.40
N ARG A 56 -11.37 4.19 7.78
CA ARG A 56 -11.00 3.21 8.80
C ARG A 56 -9.81 2.35 8.38
N GLU A 57 -9.79 1.91 7.13
CA GLU A 57 -8.74 1.05 6.59
C GLU A 57 -7.54 1.83 6.01
N ASN A 58 -7.53 3.16 6.13
CA ASN A 58 -6.53 4.04 5.55
C ASN A 58 -6.29 3.80 4.04
N LEU A 59 -7.37 3.55 3.31
CA LEU A 59 -7.36 3.30 1.88
C LEU A 59 -7.46 4.62 1.08
N PRO A 60 -6.80 4.72 -0.07
CA PRO A 60 -6.86 5.93 -0.88
C PRO A 60 -8.28 6.14 -1.45
N ALA A 61 -8.81 7.35 -1.29
CA ALA A 61 -10.11 7.74 -1.84
C ALA A 61 -10.12 7.80 -3.38
N ASP A 62 -8.95 7.71 -4.01
CA ASP A 62 -8.79 7.82 -5.46
C ASP A 62 -9.45 6.68 -6.23
N ALA A 63 -9.59 5.52 -5.58
CA ALA A 63 -10.30 4.38 -6.15
C ALA A 63 -11.79 4.68 -6.42
N LEU A 64 -12.36 5.70 -5.77
CA LEU A 64 -13.73 6.15 -6.00
C LEU A 64 -13.87 7.22 -7.09
N LEU A 65 -12.75 7.75 -7.58
CA LEU A 65 -12.82 8.78 -8.62
C LEU A 65 -13.34 8.16 -9.92
N PRO A 66 -14.08 8.91 -10.75
CA PRO A 66 -14.32 8.51 -12.14
C PRO A 66 -13.00 8.24 -12.87
N THR A 67 -13.00 7.30 -13.82
CA THR A 67 -11.80 6.85 -14.55
C THR A 67 -10.95 8.00 -15.10
N ALA A 68 -11.57 9.02 -15.67
CA ALA A 68 -10.86 10.19 -16.22
C ALA A 68 -10.03 10.93 -15.16
N LEU A 69 -10.55 11.06 -13.94
CA LEU A 69 -9.86 11.72 -12.84
C LEU A 69 -8.79 10.81 -12.22
N GLN A 70 -9.00 9.48 -12.20
CA GLN A 70 -7.96 8.53 -11.82
C GLN A 70 -6.75 8.66 -12.74
N LEU A 71 -6.95 8.59 -14.06
CA LEU A 71 -5.89 8.71 -15.06
C LEU A 71 -5.14 10.05 -14.94
N ARG A 72 -5.86 11.17 -14.75
CA ARG A 72 -5.23 12.48 -14.56
C ARG A 72 -4.34 12.50 -13.32
N LYS A 73 -4.80 11.92 -12.22
CA LYS A 73 -4.04 11.85 -10.97
C LYS A 73 -2.84 10.92 -11.08
N GLU A 74 -2.95 9.85 -11.85
CA GLU A 74 -1.82 8.98 -12.13
C GLU A 74 -0.73 9.69 -12.95
N ILE A 75 -1.10 10.47 -13.97
CA ILE A 75 -0.16 11.32 -14.72
C ILE A 75 0.57 12.30 -13.77
N GLU A 76 -0.17 12.95 -12.87
CA GLU A 76 0.40 13.88 -11.88
C GLU A 76 1.40 13.18 -10.93
N ARG A 77 1.19 11.89 -10.65
CA ARG A 77 2.04 11.08 -9.76
C ARG A 77 3.25 10.47 -10.45
N LEU A 78 3.35 10.52 -11.78
CA LEU A 78 4.48 9.95 -12.51
C LEU A 78 5.86 10.37 -11.94
N PRO A 79 6.12 11.63 -11.55
CA PRO A 79 7.43 12.00 -11.00
C PRO A 79 7.81 11.19 -9.74
N SER A 80 6.86 10.99 -8.81
CA SER A 80 7.09 10.24 -7.58
C SER A 80 7.05 8.73 -7.78
N THR A 81 6.30 8.24 -8.75
CA THR A 81 6.32 6.81 -9.12
C THR A 81 7.66 6.44 -9.77
N LEU A 82 8.10 7.21 -10.76
CA LEU A 82 9.28 6.91 -11.57
C LEU A 82 10.59 7.00 -10.76
N ILE A 83 10.70 7.92 -9.79
CA ILE A 83 11.92 8.04 -8.96
C ILE A 83 12.21 6.78 -8.14
N GLY A 84 11.17 6.03 -7.76
CA GLY A 84 11.27 4.77 -7.02
C GLY A 84 11.70 3.58 -7.89
N ILE A 85 11.62 3.68 -9.22
CA ILE A 85 11.93 2.60 -10.14
C ILE A 85 13.42 2.63 -10.50
N ARG A 86 14.12 1.50 -10.28
CA ARG A 86 15.55 1.36 -10.57
C ARG A 86 15.88 0.93 -12.00
N ARG A 87 15.02 0.14 -12.65
CA ARG A 87 15.28 -0.41 -13.99
C ARG A 87 14.59 0.43 -15.05
N GLU A 88 15.31 0.72 -16.13
CA GLU A 88 14.78 1.52 -17.24
C GLU A 88 13.57 0.83 -17.89
N ASP A 89 13.67 -0.47 -18.19
CA ASP A 89 12.57 -1.24 -18.79
C ASP A 89 11.30 -1.16 -17.94
N SER A 90 11.42 -1.31 -16.62
CA SER A 90 10.28 -1.20 -15.71
C SER A 90 9.67 0.21 -15.66
N ALA A 91 10.46 1.26 -15.88
CA ALA A 91 9.94 2.63 -15.96
C ALA A 91 9.18 2.85 -17.27
N ARG A 92 9.68 2.29 -18.39
CA ARG A 92 8.99 2.29 -19.69
C ARG A 92 7.67 1.51 -19.61
N ASP A 93 7.68 0.31 -19.04
CA ASP A 93 6.49 -0.52 -18.87
C ASP A 93 5.35 0.24 -18.15
N VAL A 94 5.68 0.98 -17.09
CA VAL A 94 4.69 1.78 -16.34
C VAL A 94 4.08 2.90 -17.20
N LEU A 95 4.90 3.57 -18.01
CA LEU A 95 4.43 4.63 -18.91
C LEU A 95 3.56 4.05 -20.04
N ASP A 96 3.96 2.91 -20.60
CA ASP A 96 3.23 2.22 -21.65
C ASP A 96 1.89 1.66 -21.16
N GLU A 97 1.85 1.09 -19.96
CA GLU A 97 0.60 0.63 -19.33
C GLU A 97 -0.36 1.80 -19.06
N LEU A 98 0.15 2.93 -18.56
CA LEU A 98 -0.64 4.14 -18.39
C LEU A 98 -1.19 4.64 -19.73
N ASN A 99 -0.34 4.70 -20.77
CA ASN A 99 -0.75 5.10 -22.11
C ASN A 99 -1.82 4.17 -22.69
N ALA A 100 -1.70 2.86 -22.51
CA ALA A 100 -2.70 1.90 -22.95
C ALA A 100 -4.07 2.19 -22.31
N ARG A 101 -4.10 2.46 -21.00
CA ARG A 101 -5.34 2.82 -20.28
C ARG A 101 -5.90 4.18 -20.71
N ILE A 102 -5.04 5.17 -20.97
CA ILE A 102 -5.47 6.47 -21.52
C ILE A 102 -6.11 6.29 -22.89
N VAL A 103 -5.49 5.52 -23.78
CA VAL A 103 -6.01 5.25 -25.13
C VAL A 103 -7.33 4.51 -25.08
N ASP A 104 -7.47 3.52 -24.19
CA ASP A 104 -8.72 2.79 -24.00
C ASP A 104 -9.86 3.72 -23.53
N TRP A 105 -9.59 4.57 -22.54
CA TRP A 105 -10.56 5.55 -22.07
C TRP A 105 -10.93 6.58 -23.16
N ILE A 106 -9.97 7.04 -23.96
CA ILE A 106 -10.26 7.95 -25.09
C ILE A 106 -11.18 7.28 -26.11
N ARG A 107 -11.04 5.97 -26.33
CA ARG A 107 -11.90 5.20 -27.23
C ARG A 107 -13.32 5.04 -26.67
N PHE A 108 -13.45 4.85 -25.35
CA PHE A 108 -14.73 4.63 -24.67
C PHE A 108 -14.90 5.55 -23.45
N PRO A 109 -15.08 6.87 -23.66
CA PRO A 109 -15.06 7.82 -22.57
C PRO A 109 -16.33 7.72 -21.72
N THR A 110 -16.14 7.67 -20.40
CA THR A 110 -17.21 7.80 -19.41
C THR A 110 -17.20 9.21 -18.80
N PRO A 111 -18.37 9.82 -18.50
CA PRO A 111 -18.42 11.09 -17.80
C PRO A 111 -17.71 11.03 -16.43
N PRO A 112 -17.09 12.14 -15.97
CA PRO A 112 -16.89 13.40 -16.67
C PRO A 112 -15.81 13.30 -17.76
N VAL A 113 -16.04 13.96 -18.90
CA VAL A 113 -15.07 14.00 -20.00
C VAL A 113 -14.02 15.06 -19.67
N VAL A 114 -12.79 14.61 -19.48
CA VAL A 114 -11.63 15.46 -19.15
C VAL A 114 -10.62 15.38 -20.29
N PRO A 115 -9.96 16.48 -20.69
CA PRO A 115 -8.88 16.42 -21.67
C PRO A 115 -7.72 15.56 -21.15
N LEU A 116 -7.50 14.43 -21.81
CA LEU A 116 -6.41 13.48 -21.58
C LEU A 116 -5.73 13.18 -22.92
N ALA A 117 -4.42 13.00 -22.87
CA ALA A 117 -3.61 12.56 -24.00
C ALA A 117 -2.56 11.58 -23.48
N PRO A 118 -2.13 10.60 -24.31
CA PRO A 118 -1.00 9.75 -23.97
C PRO A 118 0.24 10.61 -23.66
N VAL A 119 1.00 10.19 -22.65
CA VAL A 119 2.25 10.84 -22.27
C VAL A 119 3.36 10.47 -23.23
N ASP A 120 4.26 11.42 -23.51
CA ASP A 120 5.46 11.15 -24.30
C ASP A 120 6.49 10.39 -23.46
N VAL A 121 6.63 9.10 -23.77
CA VAL A 121 7.51 8.18 -23.04
C VAL A 121 8.95 8.69 -23.04
N GLU A 122 9.49 9.16 -24.17
CA GLU A 122 10.90 9.53 -24.25
C GLU A 122 11.21 10.78 -23.41
N THR A 123 10.32 11.78 -23.43
CA THR A 123 10.42 12.98 -22.58
C THR A 123 10.42 12.61 -21.09
N TRP A 124 9.57 11.68 -20.67
CA TRP A 124 9.55 11.19 -19.28
C TRP A 124 10.80 10.37 -18.92
N MET A 125 11.32 9.58 -19.86
CA MET A 125 12.53 8.79 -19.67
C MET A 125 13.80 9.64 -19.56
N GLU A 126 13.89 10.77 -20.27
CA GLU A 126 14.96 11.76 -20.07
C GLU A 126 14.94 12.33 -18.65
N SER A 127 13.75 12.70 -18.17
CA SER A 127 13.56 13.20 -16.81
C SER A 127 13.92 12.13 -15.77
N TRP A 128 13.51 10.88 -16.00
CA TRP A 128 13.85 9.74 -15.16
C TRP A 128 15.36 9.50 -15.08
N ARG A 129 16.06 9.46 -16.23
CA ARG A 129 17.53 9.28 -16.28
C ARG A 129 18.27 10.35 -15.47
N THR A 130 17.83 11.61 -15.60
CA THR A 130 18.39 12.74 -14.85
C THR A 130 18.17 12.56 -13.34
N ASN A 131 16.94 12.28 -12.92
CA ASN A 131 16.60 12.08 -11.51
C ASN A 131 17.29 10.84 -10.91
N ARG A 132 17.47 9.77 -11.68
CA ARG A 132 18.19 8.58 -11.24
C ARG A 132 19.67 8.82 -11.05
N ALA A 133 20.31 9.54 -11.98
CA ALA A 133 21.71 9.91 -11.83
C ALA A 133 21.96 10.74 -10.56
N GLU A 134 21.01 11.61 -10.21
CA GLU A 134 21.03 12.39 -8.97
C GLU A 134 20.90 11.48 -7.73
N VAL A 135 19.88 10.61 -7.70
CA VAL A 135 19.67 9.66 -6.60
C VAL A 135 20.89 8.77 -6.40
N ASP A 136 21.45 8.22 -7.47
CA ASP A 136 22.63 7.34 -7.41
C ASP A 136 23.89 8.11 -6.96
N ARG A 137 23.98 9.42 -7.22
CA ARG A 137 25.06 10.26 -6.68
C ARG A 137 24.89 10.45 -5.17
N LEU A 138 23.70 10.84 -4.72
CA LEU A 138 23.40 11.04 -3.31
C LEU A 138 23.55 9.76 -2.48
N GLU A 139 23.16 8.60 -3.03
CA GLU A 139 23.35 7.30 -2.39
C GLU A 139 24.84 6.95 -2.24
N ARG A 140 25.67 7.28 -3.24
CA ARG A 140 27.14 7.08 -3.17
C ARG A 140 27.78 8.00 -2.14
N GLU A 141 27.36 9.26 -2.07
CA GLU A 141 27.83 10.22 -1.07
C GLU A 141 27.47 9.75 0.34
N HIS A 142 26.20 9.40 0.59
CA HIS A 142 25.76 8.85 1.88
C HIS A 142 26.51 7.58 2.26
N ARG A 143 26.76 6.68 1.29
CA ARG A 143 27.56 5.48 1.52
C ARG A 143 29.00 5.81 1.89
N SER A 144 29.64 6.78 1.21
CA SER A 144 31.01 7.19 1.52
C SER A 144 31.13 7.83 2.90
N GLN A 145 30.16 8.65 3.30
CA GLN A 145 30.08 9.26 4.64
C GLN A 145 29.81 8.23 5.74
N SER A 146 28.97 7.23 5.45
CA SER A 146 28.68 6.14 6.40
C SER A 146 29.78 5.09 6.48
N ALA A 147 30.61 4.98 5.44
CA ALA A 147 31.75 4.06 5.36
C ALA A 147 33.07 4.70 5.84
N GLU A 148 33.03 5.95 6.33
CA GLU A 148 34.15 6.52 7.07
C GLU A 148 34.39 5.61 8.30
N PRO A 149 35.55 4.93 8.39
CA PRO A 149 35.81 4.04 9.53
C PRO A 149 35.76 4.88 10.81
N PRO A 150 35.37 4.31 11.97
CA PRO A 150 35.59 5.01 13.23
C PRO A 150 37.05 5.43 13.25
N THR A 151 37.27 6.74 13.24
CA THR A 151 38.59 7.35 13.08
C THR A 151 39.51 6.71 14.10
N ALA A 152 40.55 6.03 13.59
CA ALA A 152 41.72 5.71 14.37
C ALA A 152 42.30 7.04 14.87
N GLY A 153 42.02 7.33 16.15
CA GLY A 153 42.28 8.62 16.77
C GLY A 153 42.36 8.50 18.29
N LEU A 154 43.49 7.95 18.73
CA LEU A 154 44.15 8.11 20.04
C LEU A 154 43.65 7.27 21.22
N ASP A 155 44.51 6.32 21.60
CA ASP A 155 44.73 5.94 23.00
C ASP A 155 44.78 7.20 23.88
N THR A 156 43.77 7.39 24.72
CA THR A 156 44.01 7.72 26.13
C THR A 156 43.01 6.97 26.99
N ALA A 157 43.55 6.30 28.00
CA ALA A 157 42.83 5.54 29.00
C ALA A 157 41.68 6.36 29.62
N GLY A 158 40.44 5.99 29.30
CA GLY A 158 39.23 6.56 29.89
C GLY A 158 38.29 5.44 30.31
N ALA A 159 38.27 5.15 31.61
CA ALA A 159 37.55 4.03 32.20
C ALA A 159 36.07 3.95 31.80
N SER A 160 35.69 2.79 31.26
CA SER A 160 34.31 2.40 30.95
C SER A 160 33.42 2.41 32.21
N TRP A 161 32.38 3.23 32.17
CA TRP A 161 31.34 3.30 33.21
C TRP A 161 30.58 1.98 33.40
N TRP A 162 30.54 1.12 32.37
CA TRP A 162 29.90 -0.19 32.42
C TRP A 162 30.71 -1.24 33.21
N THR A 163 32.03 -1.04 33.39
CA THR A 163 32.85 -1.93 34.24
C THR A 163 32.65 -1.63 35.74
N ARG A 164 31.96 -0.53 36.09
CA ARG A 164 31.69 -0.14 37.49
C ARG A 164 30.40 -0.71 38.07
N VAL A 165 29.51 -1.28 37.24
CA VAL A 165 28.20 -1.81 37.71
C VAL A 165 28.24 -3.33 37.97
N ARG A 166 29.31 -4.04 37.60
CA ARG A 166 29.44 -5.50 37.84
C ARG A 166 30.29 -5.89 39.05
N ARG A 167 30.63 -4.95 39.93
CA ARG A 167 31.44 -5.21 41.14
C ARG A 167 30.76 -4.76 42.43
N THR A 168 29.47 -5.06 42.60
CA THR A 168 28.75 -4.97 43.88
C THR A 168 27.98 -6.23 44.25
N PHE A 169 28.29 -7.38 43.64
CA PHE A 169 27.84 -8.67 44.13
C PHE A 169 28.99 -9.67 44.15
N THR A 170 29.73 -9.70 45.25
CA THR A 170 30.27 -10.92 45.87
C THR A 170 31.00 -10.59 47.19
N ARG A 171 30.52 -11.20 48.28
CA ARG A 171 31.15 -11.48 49.59
C ARG A 171 31.20 -10.39 50.69
N ARG A 172 30.24 -10.50 51.61
CA ARG A 172 30.42 -10.90 53.04
C ARG A 172 29.07 -11.49 53.48
N ARG A 173 28.95 -12.78 53.80
CA ARG A 173 29.30 -13.43 55.07
C ARG A 173 28.70 -12.70 56.27
#